data_AF-A0A2U3DT62-F1
#
_entry.id   AF-A0A2U3DT62-F1
#
_cell.length_a   1.000
_cell.length_b   1.000
_cell.length_c   1.000
_cell.angle_alpha   90.00
_cell.angle_beta   90.00
_cell.angle_gamma   90.00
#
_symmetry.space_group_name_H-M   'P 1'
#
loop_
_entity.id
_entity.type
_entity.pdbx_description
1 polymer ?
#
loop_
_entity_poly.entity_id
_entity_poly.type
_entity_poly.pdbx_seq_one_letter_code
_entity_poly.pdbx_strand_id
1 'polypeptide(L)'
;MAPTSVPDHLTMPPPSISNNSSTELSDSVLEPYIKEEAHVAFPRIDKTVHGYWSTLTLNCRCITIPEAQTAIRMIDRIVSDKNTEDWQRRLAQMELVKLLHSLENMYKLERNMGNLDGRPGEDNSSLAHKAYYEALEGQTPKPEAIRRLRWSKGMSRLVAGSMFLAFAYTNLAETKTKNFSVKAGELDNIGRQLLRKCRERLGDAAVFPI
;
A
#
# COMPACT_ATOMS: atom_id res chain seq x y z
N MET A 1 38.51 2.00 -63.23
CA MET A 1 38.99 2.24 -61.84
C MET A 1 37.77 2.64 -61.03
N ALA A 2 37.23 1.68 -60.29
CA ALA A 2 36.02 1.81 -59.47
C ALA A 2 36.43 1.91 -57.99
N PRO A 3 35.73 2.71 -57.16
CA PRO A 3 36.04 2.81 -55.75
C PRO A 3 35.51 1.60 -54.98
N THR A 4 36.38 1.02 -54.17
CA THR A 4 36.14 -0.10 -53.26
C THR A 4 35.17 0.32 -52.14
N SER A 5 34.01 -0.33 -52.06
CA SER A 5 33.04 -0.20 -50.98
C SER A 5 33.51 -0.97 -49.74
N VAL A 6 33.61 -0.28 -48.60
CA VAL A 6 33.85 -0.84 -47.28
C VAL A 6 32.55 -1.53 -46.79
N PRO A 7 32.58 -2.76 -46.25
CA PRO A 7 31.37 -3.44 -45.81
C PRO A 7 30.87 -2.92 -44.45
N ASP A 8 29.55 -2.79 -44.38
CA ASP A 8 28.74 -2.36 -43.24
C ASP A 8 29.06 -3.13 -41.96
N HIS A 9 29.32 -2.37 -40.89
CA HIS A 9 29.32 -2.90 -39.54
C HIS A 9 27.91 -3.39 -39.18
N LEU A 10 27.82 -4.71 -39.01
CA LEU A 10 26.70 -5.44 -38.42
C LEU A 10 26.10 -4.66 -37.24
N THR A 11 24.91 -4.12 -37.47
CA THR A 11 24.04 -3.61 -36.42
C THR A 11 23.54 -4.82 -35.64
N MET A 12 24.22 -5.16 -34.55
CA MET A 12 23.64 -6.07 -33.57
C MET A 12 22.41 -5.39 -32.96
N PRO A 13 21.23 -6.06 -32.92
CA PRO A 13 20.11 -5.57 -32.15
C PRO A 13 20.53 -5.51 -30.67
N PRO A 14 20.09 -4.49 -29.91
CA PRO A 14 20.39 -4.40 -28.49
C PRO A 14 19.88 -5.66 -27.79
N PRO A 15 20.62 -6.18 -26.79
CA PRO A 15 20.21 -7.37 -26.07
C PRO A 15 18.86 -7.10 -25.41
N SER A 16 17.86 -7.90 -25.78
CA SER A 16 16.57 -7.95 -25.12
C SER A 16 16.82 -8.16 -23.63
N ILE A 17 16.57 -7.13 -22.83
CA ILE A 17 16.54 -7.23 -21.37
C ILE A 17 15.27 -8.04 -21.03
N SER A 18 15.39 -9.36 -21.19
CA SER A 18 14.62 -10.31 -20.40
C SER A 18 15.15 -10.20 -18.98
N ASN A 19 14.34 -9.64 -18.08
CA ASN A 19 14.13 -10.19 -16.73
C ASN A 19 13.20 -9.28 -15.93
N ASN A 20 11.93 -9.67 -15.87
CA ASN A 20 11.18 -9.81 -14.63
C ASN A 20 9.98 -10.70 -14.95
N SER A 21 10.17 -12.01 -14.82
CA SER A 21 9.08 -12.98 -14.81
C SER A 21 8.25 -12.77 -13.55
N SER A 22 7.40 -11.74 -13.56
CA SER A 22 6.21 -11.74 -12.72
C SER A 22 5.30 -12.81 -13.31
N THR A 23 5.33 -14.03 -12.76
CA THR A 23 4.45 -15.11 -13.20
C THR A 23 3.02 -14.61 -13.11
N GLU A 24 2.37 -14.43 -14.26
CA GLU A 24 0.98 -14.03 -14.32
C GLU A 24 0.13 -15.14 -13.70
N LEU A 25 -0.69 -14.77 -12.73
CA LEU A 25 -1.65 -15.65 -12.08
C LEU A 25 -2.87 -15.78 -12.99
N SER A 26 -3.37 -17.00 -13.13
CA SER A 26 -4.60 -17.26 -13.89
C SER A 26 -5.80 -16.53 -13.26
N ASP A 27 -6.82 -16.25 -14.06
CA ASP A 27 -8.07 -15.66 -13.56
C ASP A 27 -8.67 -16.47 -12.42
N SER A 28 -8.65 -17.81 -12.53
CA SER A 28 -9.13 -18.72 -11.48
C SER A 28 -8.45 -18.55 -10.11
N VAL A 29 -7.21 -18.08 -10.08
CA VAL A 29 -6.48 -17.80 -8.83
C VAL A 29 -6.85 -16.43 -8.26
N LEU A 30 -7.20 -15.48 -9.12
CA LEU A 30 -7.44 -14.09 -8.76
C LEU A 30 -8.91 -13.78 -8.47
N GLU A 31 -9.85 -14.43 -9.16
CA GLU A 31 -11.29 -14.28 -9.00
C GLU A 31 -11.76 -14.40 -7.54
N PRO A 32 -11.29 -15.38 -6.72
CA PRO A 32 -11.77 -15.52 -5.34
C PRO A 32 -11.44 -14.32 -4.43
N TYR A 33 -10.52 -13.44 -4.85
CA TYR A 33 -10.14 -12.27 -4.08
C TYR A 33 -11.11 -11.10 -4.27
N ILE A 34 -11.85 -11.02 -5.38
CA ILE A 34 -12.74 -9.89 -5.68
C ILE A 34 -14.20 -10.32 -5.58
N LYS A 35 -15.03 -9.49 -4.93
CA LYS A 35 -16.49 -9.66 -4.92
C LYS A 35 -17.03 -9.49 -6.34
N GLU A 36 -17.81 -10.45 -6.80
CA GLU A 36 -18.37 -10.46 -8.15
C GLU A 36 -19.23 -9.21 -8.43
N GLU A 37 -19.99 -8.78 -7.43
CA GLU A 37 -20.87 -7.61 -7.47
C GLU A 37 -20.14 -6.26 -7.34
N ALA A 38 -18.84 -6.25 -7.02
CA ALA A 38 -18.11 -5.00 -6.74
C ALA A 38 -18.12 -4.05 -7.94
N HIS A 39 -18.06 -4.59 -9.15
CA HIS A 39 -18.09 -3.81 -10.39
C HIS A 39 -19.39 -3.03 -10.58
N VAL A 40 -20.51 -3.58 -10.13
CA VAL A 40 -21.83 -2.93 -10.22
C VAL A 40 -22.08 -2.02 -9.02
N ALA A 41 -21.57 -2.40 -7.85
CA ALA A 41 -21.79 -1.67 -6.61
C ALA A 41 -20.89 -0.44 -6.45
N PHE A 42 -19.62 -0.51 -6.86
CA PHE A 42 -18.65 0.58 -6.64
C PHE A 42 -19.09 1.92 -7.23
N PRO A 43 -19.59 2.02 -8.49
CA PRO A 43 -20.05 3.29 -9.04
C PRO A 43 -21.21 3.95 -8.26
N ARG A 44 -21.92 3.19 -7.41
CA ARG A 44 -23.03 3.73 -6.60
C ARG A 44 -22.55 4.38 -5.31
N ILE A 45 -21.36 4.02 -4.85
CA ILE A 45 -20.77 4.48 -3.59
C ILE A 45 -19.47 5.24 -3.80
N ASP A 46 -19.03 5.41 -5.05
CA ASP A 46 -17.76 6.02 -5.43
C ASP A 46 -17.54 7.37 -4.74
N LYS A 47 -18.54 8.26 -4.79
CA LYS A 47 -18.53 9.58 -4.15
C LYS A 47 -18.39 9.47 -2.63
N THR A 48 -19.04 8.49 -2.01
CA THR A 48 -18.94 8.24 -0.57
C THR A 48 -17.54 7.74 -0.21
N VAL A 49 -16.99 6.82 -1.00
CA VAL A 49 -15.63 6.29 -0.82
C VAL A 49 -14.60 7.40 -0.97
N HIS A 50 -14.70 8.20 -2.03
CA HIS A 50 -13.84 9.36 -2.28
C HIS A 50 -13.95 10.41 -1.17
N GLY A 51 -15.19 10.74 -0.76
CA GLY A 51 -15.45 11.68 0.32
C GLY A 51 -14.78 11.21 1.60
N TYR A 52 -15.02 9.97 2.01
CA TYR A 52 -14.38 9.37 3.18
C TYR A 52 -12.85 9.39 3.07
N TRP A 53 -12.30 8.95 1.93
CA TRP A 53 -10.87 8.93 1.70
C TRP A 53 -10.22 10.30 1.84
N SER A 54 -10.86 11.34 1.31
CA SER A 54 -10.38 12.71 1.42
C SER A 54 -10.28 13.18 2.87
N THR A 55 -11.16 12.71 3.76
CA THR A 55 -11.09 13.03 5.20
C THR A 55 -9.95 12.32 5.93
N LEU A 56 -9.51 11.16 5.42
CA LEU A 56 -8.38 10.42 5.98
C LEU A 56 -7.03 10.89 5.42
N THR A 57 -7.04 11.47 4.22
CA THR A 57 -5.81 11.84 3.51
C THR A 57 -5.08 12.93 4.27
N LEU A 58 -3.95 12.57 4.88
CA LEU A 58 -3.09 13.50 5.58
C LEU A 58 -2.05 14.05 4.61
N ASN A 59 -1.90 15.38 4.57
CA ASN A 59 -0.78 15.98 3.86
C ASN A 59 0.51 15.77 4.66
N CYS A 60 1.06 14.58 4.52
CA CYS A 60 2.24 14.11 5.23
C CYS A 60 3.51 14.96 5.02
N ARG A 61 3.52 15.88 4.05
CA ARG A 61 4.63 16.83 3.86
C ARG A 61 4.60 18.00 4.86
N CYS A 62 3.44 18.23 5.49
CA CYS A 62 3.19 19.39 6.34
C CYS A 62 2.79 19.00 7.78
N ILE A 63 2.92 17.72 8.14
CA ILE A 63 2.58 17.26 9.49
C ILE A 63 3.81 17.26 10.39
N THR A 64 3.62 17.58 11.65
CA THR A 64 4.58 17.40 12.73
C THR A 64 4.46 16.01 13.35
N ILE A 65 5.45 15.59 14.15
CA ILE A 65 5.40 14.30 14.87
C ILE A 65 4.15 14.20 15.79
N PRO A 66 3.77 15.22 16.59
CA PRO A 66 2.55 15.16 17.41
C PRO A 66 1.26 15.04 16.60
N GLU A 67 1.19 15.70 15.44
CA GLU A 67 0.05 15.57 14.52
C GLU A 67 -0.03 14.16 13.93
N ALA A 68 1.11 13.60 13.54
CA ALA A 68 1.19 12.21 13.06
C ALA A 68 0.73 11.21 14.15
N GLN A 69 1.12 11.41 15.41
CA GLN A 69 0.65 10.57 16.52
C GLN A 69 -0.85 10.71 16.76
N THR A 70 -1.42 11.90 16.57
CA THR A 70 -2.87 12.12 16.67
C THR A 70 -3.62 11.41 15.54
N ALA A 71 -3.11 11.50 14.31
CA ALA A 71 -3.63 10.76 13.18
C ALA A 71 -3.55 9.24 13.39
N ILE A 72 -2.44 8.72 13.94
CA ILE A 72 -2.29 7.30 14.28
C ILE A 72 -3.41 6.84 15.22
N ARG A 73 -3.72 7.61 16.27
CA ARG A 73 -4.82 7.29 17.20
C ARG A 73 -6.18 7.29 16.52
N MET A 74 -6.45 8.26 15.65
CA MET A 74 -7.69 8.32 14.89
C MET A 74 -7.84 7.09 14.00
N ILE A 75 -6.79 6.74 13.27
CA ILE A 75 -6.77 5.58 12.38
C ILE A 75 -6.93 4.28 13.18
N ASP A 76 -6.24 4.12 14.30
CA ASP A 76 -6.35 2.91 15.13
C ASP A 76 -7.78 2.71 15.64
N ARG A 77 -8.49 3.81 16.01
CA ARG A 77 -9.91 3.73 16.40
C ARG A 77 -10.77 3.17 15.28
N ILE A 78 -10.63 3.69 14.06
CA ILE A 78 -11.37 3.21 12.88
C ILE A 78 -11.05 1.74 12.60
N VAL A 79 -9.78 1.36 12.63
CA VAL A 79 -9.35 -0.02 12.39
C VAL A 79 -9.87 -0.98 13.44
N SER A 80 -9.98 -0.52 14.69
CA SER A 80 -10.45 -1.32 15.83
C SER A 80 -11.97 -1.43 15.93
N ASP A 81 -12.71 -0.51 15.32
CA ASP A 81 -14.16 -0.48 15.38
C ASP A 81 -14.79 -1.54 14.47
N LYS A 82 -15.57 -2.43 15.08
CA LYS A 82 -16.27 -3.51 14.38
C LYS A 82 -17.49 -3.01 13.61
N ASN A 83 -18.03 -1.85 13.96
CA ASN A 83 -19.20 -1.27 13.31
C ASN A 83 -18.85 -0.49 12.02
N THR A 84 -17.58 -0.11 11.87
CA THR A 84 -17.05 0.50 10.65
C THR A 84 -17.18 -0.48 9.46
N GLU A 85 -17.37 0.01 8.24
CA GLU A 85 -17.46 -0.87 7.07
C GLU A 85 -16.08 -1.45 6.69
N ASP A 86 -16.05 -2.64 6.09
CA ASP A 86 -14.79 -3.33 5.77
C ASP A 86 -13.85 -2.47 4.92
N TRP A 87 -14.41 -1.80 3.90
CA TRP A 87 -13.62 -0.97 2.98
C TRP A 87 -13.07 0.27 3.67
N GLN A 88 -13.80 0.87 4.62
CA GLN A 88 -13.33 2.00 5.43
C GLN A 88 -12.15 1.60 6.30
N ARG A 89 -12.20 0.40 6.92
CA ARG A 89 -11.08 -0.15 7.68
C ARG A 89 -9.86 -0.38 6.81
N ARG A 90 -10.03 -0.97 5.62
CA ARG A 90 -8.92 -1.25 4.68
C ARG A 90 -8.26 0.02 4.18
N LEU A 91 -9.06 1.05 3.89
CA LEU A 91 -8.55 2.38 3.56
C LEU A 91 -7.77 2.99 4.73
N ALA A 92 -8.32 2.96 5.95
CA ALA A 92 -7.61 3.47 7.13
C ALA A 92 -6.27 2.73 7.37
N GLN A 93 -6.23 1.42 7.14
CA GLN A 93 -5.00 0.62 7.19
C GLN A 93 -3.96 1.07 6.16
N MET A 94 -4.38 1.44 4.95
CA MET A 94 -3.47 1.98 3.94
C MET A 94 -2.90 3.35 4.34
N GLU A 95 -3.75 4.24 4.86
CA GLU A 95 -3.30 5.55 5.35
C GLU A 95 -2.35 5.41 6.53
N LEU A 96 -2.55 4.43 7.41
CA LEU A 96 -1.57 4.12 8.46
C LEU A 96 -0.18 3.82 7.86
N VAL A 97 -0.12 2.98 6.84
CA VAL A 97 1.17 2.60 6.22
C VAL A 97 1.83 3.79 5.54
N LYS A 98 1.07 4.65 4.85
CA LYS A 98 1.58 5.89 4.25
C LYS A 98 2.07 6.89 5.29
N LEU A 99 1.34 7.04 6.39
CA LEU A 99 1.70 7.91 7.50
C LEU A 99 3.01 7.46 8.15
N LEU A 100 3.21 6.15 8.34
CA LEU A 100 4.46 5.60 8.86
C LEU A 100 5.62 5.82 7.90
N HIS A 101 5.42 5.60 6.60
CA HIS A 101 6.47 5.90 5.62
C HIS A 101 6.83 7.40 5.59
N SER A 102 5.84 8.25 5.82
CA SER A 102 6.07 9.68 5.93
C SER A 102 6.84 10.06 7.19
N LEU A 103 6.53 9.43 8.33
CA LEU A 103 7.32 9.54 9.56
C LEU A 103 8.77 9.10 9.35
N GLU A 104 9.00 7.99 8.64
CA GLU A 104 10.35 7.55 8.27
C GLU A 104 11.11 8.63 7.50
N ASN A 105 10.44 9.29 6.54
CA ASN A 105 11.03 10.38 5.76
C ASN A 105 11.27 11.64 6.61
N MET A 106 10.38 11.98 7.54
CA MET A 106 10.59 13.09 8.48
C MET A 106 11.78 12.83 9.39
N TYR A 107 11.89 11.64 9.99
CA TYR A 107 13.06 11.27 10.80
C TYR A 107 14.36 11.31 10.00
N LYS A 108 14.32 10.92 8.72
CA LYS A 108 15.47 11.05 7.80
C LYS A 108 15.88 12.51 7.62
N LEU A 109 14.93 13.42 7.44
CA LEU A 109 15.20 14.86 7.28
C LEU A 109 15.79 15.46 8.56
N GLU A 110 15.19 15.18 9.72
CA GLU A 110 15.68 15.64 11.02
C GLU A 110 17.11 15.16 11.29
N ARG A 111 17.43 13.91 10.92
CA ARG A 111 18.80 13.38 11.00
C ARG A 111 19.76 14.12 10.07
N ASN A 112 19.35 14.40 8.83
CA ASN A 112 20.17 15.15 7.87
C ASN A 112 20.42 16.61 8.32
N MET A 113 19.50 17.19 9.08
CA MET A 113 19.64 18.53 9.68
C MET A 113 20.50 18.52 10.96
N GLY A 114 20.89 17.35 11.46
CA GLY A 114 21.66 17.21 12.70
C GLY A 114 20.83 17.31 13.98
N ASN A 115 19.50 17.30 13.87
CA ASN A 115 18.59 17.39 15.03
C ASN A 115 18.39 16.04 15.74
N LEU A 116 18.81 14.94 15.12
CA LEU A 116 18.73 13.59 15.66
C LEU A 116 20.07 12.87 15.55
N ASP A 117 20.57 12.41 16.68
CA ASP A 117 21.78 11.58 16.72
C ASP A 117 21.51 10.20 16.11
N GLY A 118 22.42 9.77 15.24
CA GLY A 118 22.42 8.40 14.71
C GLY A 118 22.92 7.41 15.76
N ARG A 119 22.02 6.78 16.50
CA ARG A 119 22.38 5.68 17.40
C ARG A 119 22.51 4.36 16.65
N PRO A 120 23.50 3.50 16.98
CA PRO A 120 23.61 2.16 16.42
C PRO A 120 22.31 1.37 16.64
N GLY A 121 21.74 0.82 15.57
CA GLY A 121 20.50 0.03 15.62
C GLY A 121 19.19 0.84 15.56
N GLU A 122 19.25 2.18 15.53
CA GLU A 122 18.07 3.04 15.42
C GLU A 122 17.95 3.57 13.98
N ASP A 123 17.28 2.81 13.12
CA ASP A 123 16.90 3.25 11.78
C ASP A 123 15.60 4.07 11.80
N ASN A 124 15.33 4.79 10.71
CA ASN A 124 14.16 5.67 10.61
C ASN A 124 12.84 4.87 10.73
N SER A 125 12.83 3.61 10.30
CA SER A 125 11.68 2.72 10.43
C SER A 125 11.41 2.32 11.88
N SER A 126 12.47 2.06 12.65
CA SER A 126 12.39 1.80 14.09
C SER A 126 11.86 3.00 14.84
N LEU A 127 12.29 4.21 14.49
CA LEU A 127 11.74 5.46 15.03
C LEU A 127 10.26 5.64 14.69
N ALA A 128 9.85 5.40 13.44
CA ALA A 128 8.44 5.48 13.05
C ALA A 128 7.58 4.45 13.77
N HIS A 129 8.05 3.20 13.92
CA HIS A 129 7.35 2.18 14.71
C HIS A 129 7.28 2.54 16.19
N LYS A 130 8.34 3.11 16.76
CA LYS A 130 8.35 3.58 18.15
C LYS A 130 7.30 4.67 18.36
N ALA A 131 7.27 5.68 17.49
CA ALA A 131 6.25 6.73 17.53
C ALA A 131 4.82 6.18 17.41
N TYR A 132 4.62 5.13 16.60
CA TYR A 132 3.34 4.42 16.52
C TYR A 132 2.95 3.71 17.82
N TYR A 133 3.87 2.99 18.46
CA TYR A 133 3.55 2.32 19.72
C TYR A 133 3.31 3.32 20.85
N GLU A 134 4.09 4.39 20.91
CA GLU A 134 3.90 5.48 21.88
C GLU A 134 2.55 6.19 21.67
N ALA A 135 2.14 6.43 20.42
CA ALA A 135 0.85 7.03 20.12
C ALA A 135 -0.33 6.21 20.65
N LEU A 136 -0.19 4.88 20.72
CA LEU A 136 -1.22 3.94 21.15
C LEU A 136 -1.08 3.49 22.60
N GLU A 137 -0.07 3.96 23.32
CA GLU A 137 0.17 3.61 24.71
C GLU A 137 -1.06 3.93 25.58
N GLY A 138 -1.45 2.99 26.44
CA GLY A 138 -2.64 3.09 27.28
C GLY A 138 -3.98 2.85 26.56
N GLN A 139 -4.02 2.78 25.22
CA GLN A 139 -5.24 2.53 24.44
C GLN A 139 -5.27 1.13 23.83
N THR A 140 -4.15 0.72 23.22
CA THR A 140 -4.03 -0.57 22.55
C THR A 140 -2.82 -1.32 23.11
N PRO A 141 -2.98 -2.56 23.62
CA PRO A 141 -1.86 -3.36 24.09
C PRO A 141 -0.79 -3.54 23.01
N LYS A 142 0.50 -3.45 23.37
CA LYS A 142 1.60 -3.55 22.41
C LYS A 142 1.55 -4.78 21.49
N PRO A 143 1.22 -6.01 21.97
CA PRO A 143 1.08 -7.17 21.08
C PRO A 143 -0.02 -6.99 20.02
N GLU A 144 -1.12 -6.32 20.39
CA GLU A 144 -2.22 -6.02 19.49
C GLU A 144 -1.83 -4.93 18.47
N ALA A 145 -1.14 -3.89 18.92
CA ALA A 145 -0.62 -2.84 18.04
C ALA A 145 0.34 -3.40 16.98
N ILE A 146 1.23 -4.33 17.37
CA ILE A 146 2.14 -5.06 16.46
C ILE A 146 1.33 -5.86 15.42
N ARG A 147 0.31 -6.59 15.87
CA ARG A 147 -0.55 -7.40 15.00
C ARG A 147 -1.28 -6.55 13.98
N ARG A 148 -1.91 -5.45 14.42
CA ARG A 148 -2.63 -4.49 13.56
C ARG A 148 -1.71 -3.83 12.56
N LEU A 149 -0.51 -3.42 12.97
CA LEU A 149 0.49 -2.86 12.07
C LEU A 149 0.87 -3.86 10.97
N ARG A 150 1.10 -5.13 11.33
CA ARG A 150 1.43 -6.18 10.37
C ARG A 150 0.27 -6.45 9.41
N TRP A 151 -0.96 -6.49 9.91
CA TRP A 151 -2.17 -6.60 9.07
C TRP A 151 -2.29 -5.42 8.11
N SER A 152 -2.06 -4.20 8.59
CA SER A 152 -2.14 -2.98 7.78
C SER A 152 -1.12 -2.98 6.65
N LYS A 153 0.12 -3.42 6.94
CA LYS A 153 1.15 -3.64 5.90
C LYS A 153 0.70 -4.68 4.87
N GLY A 154 0.14 -5.80 5.32
CA GLY A 154 -0.38 -6.84 4.42
C GLY A 154 -1.53 -6.34 3.53
N MET A 155 -2.47 -5.61 4.12
CA MET A 155 -3.62 -5.05 3.40
C MET A 155 -3.19 -3.97 2.40
N SER A 156 -2.30 -3.07 2.80
CA SER A 156 -1.80 -2.01 1.91
C SER A 156 -1.12 -2.58 0.65
N ARG A 157 -0.47 -3.74 0.76
CA ARG A 157 0.12 -4.45 -0.38
C ARG A 157 -0.92 -5.04 -1.31
N LEU A 158 -1.93 -5.71 -0.75
CA LEU A 158 -3.03 -6.26 -1.54
C LEU A 158 -3.78 -5.16 -2.26
N VAL A 159 -4.20 -4.11 -1.53
CA VAL A 159 -4.98 -3.01 -2.12
C VAL A 159 -4.19 -2.24 -3.17
N ALA A 160 -2.85 -2.26 -3.11
CA ALA A 160 -1.98 -1.65 -4.11
C ALA A 160 -2.37 -0.18 -4.41
N GLY A 161 -2.82 0.54 -3.38
CA GLY A 161 -3.27 1.93 -3.49
C GLY A 161 -4.72 2.14 -3.96
N SER A 162 -5.43 1.11 -4.42
CA SER A 162 -6.72 1.28 -5.08
C SER A 162 -7.93 1.32 -4.14
N MET A 163 -8.71 2.40 -4.22
CA MET A 163 -9.99 2.49 -3.52
C MET A 163 -10.98 1.40 -3.96
N PHE A 164 -10.99 1.05 -5.25
CA PHE A 164 -11.79 -0.06 -5.75
C PHE A 164 -11.38 -1.37 -5.09
N LEU A 165 -10.09 -1.70 -5.05
CA LEU A 165 -9.65 -2.96 -4.43
C LEU A 165 -9.93 -2.97 -2.91
N ALA A 166 -9.83 -1.83 -2.22
CA ALA A 166 -10.24 -1.73 -0.82
C ALA A 166 -11.71 -2.15 -0.62
N PHE A 167 -12.59 -1.72 -1.52
CA PHE A 167 -14.00 -2.07 -1.51
C PHE A 167 -14.27 -3.52 -1.96
N ALA A 168 -13.62 -3.91 -3.04
CA ALA A 168 -13.90 -5.12 -3.80
C ALA A 168 -13.32 -6.37 -3.15
N TYR A 169 -12.31 -6.27 -2.28
CA TYR A 169 -11.73 -7.45 -1.65
C TYR A 169 -12.73 -8.26 -0.80
N THR A 170 -12.64 -9.58 -0.90
CA THR A 170 -13.41 -10.55 -0.10
C THR A 170 -12.77 -10.81 1.27
N ASN A 171 -13.51 -11.52 2.14
CA ASN A 171 -13.00 -11.98 3.44
C ASN A 171 -11.82 -12.95 3.30
N LEU A 172 -11.70 -13.64 2.17
CA LEU A 172 -10.54 -14.49 1.86
C LEU A 172 -9.27 -13.65 1.77
N ALA A 173 -9.31 -12.51 1.09
CA ALA A 173 -8.19 -11.58 0.98
C ALA A 173 -7.73 -11.10 2.38
N GLU A 174 -8.68 -10.76 3.24
CA GLU A 174 -8.37 -10.40 4.63
C GLU A 174 -7.70 -11.55 5.39
N THR A 175 -8.22 -12.76 5.26
CA THR A 175 -7.68 -13.94 5.94
C THR A 175 -6.22 -14.19 5.56
N LYS A 176 -5.87 -13.99 4.29
CA LYS A 176 -4.47 -14.09 3.80
C LYS A 176 -3.56 -13.06 4.47
N THR A 177 -4.03 -11.84 4.70
CA THR A 177 -3.25 -10.81 5.44
C THR A 177 -3.18 -11.09 6.94
N LYS A 178 -4.24 -11.68 7.52
CA LYS A 178 -4.36 -11.91 8.96
C LYS A 178 -3.54 -13.10 9.45
N ASN A 179 -3.50 -14.17 8.65
CA ASN A 179 -2.83 -15.42 9.02
C ASN A 179 -1.32 -15.39 8.79
N PHE A 180 -0.79 -14.32 8.16
CA PHE A 180 0.63 -14.14 7.85
C PHE A 180 1.28 -15.33 7.12
N SER A 181 0.47 -16.19 6.51
CA SER A 181 0.91 -17.39 5.80
C SER A 181 1.42 -17.08 4.40
N VAL A 182 1.17 -15.87 3.90
CA VAL A 182 1.57 -15.40 2.58
C VAL A 182 2.74 -14.43 2.70
N LYS A 183 3.76 -14.63 1.86
CA LYS A 183 4.94 -13.75 1.82
C LYS A 183 4.56 -12.37 1.27
N ALA A 184 5.27 -11.34 1.74
CA ALA A 184 5.07 -9.96 1.30
C ALA A 184 5.04 -9.81 -0.24
N GLY A 185 6.01 -10.41 -0.93
CA GLY A 185 6.12 -10.32 -2.39
C GLY A 185 4.97 -11.01 -3.14
N GLU A 186 4.33 -12.01 -2.54
CA GLU A 186 3.17 -12.68 -3.13
C GLU A 186 1.91 -11.80 -3.00
N LEU A 187 1.71 -11.16 -1.83
CA LEU A 187 0.62 -10.18 -1.65
C LEU A 187 0.78 -9.00 -2.63
N ASP A 188 2.00 -8.50 -2.79
CA ASP A 188 2.31 -7.45 -3.77
C ASP A 188 2.00 -7.90 -5.21
N ASN A 189 2.36 -9.14 -5.56
CA ASN A 189 2.08 -9.69 -6.89
C ASN A 189 0.58 -9.81 -7.15
N ILE A 190 -0.18 -10.36 -6.19
CA ILE A 190 -1.65 -10.47 -6.27
C ILE A 190 -2.28 -9.08 -6.43
N GLY A 191 -1.91 -8.13 -5.57
CA GLY A 191 -2.45 -6.77 -5.60
C GLY A 191 -2.19 -6.07 -6.93
N ARG A 192 -0.95 -6.10 -7.43
CA ARG A 192 -0.59 -5.51 -8.73
C ARG A 192 -1.33 -6.13 -9.91
N GLN A 193 -1.45 -7.46 -9.94
CA GLN A 193 -2.13 -8.13 -11.05
C GLN A 193 -3.63 -7.87 -11.05
N LEU A 194 -4.27 -7.84 -9.88
CA LEU A 194 -5.68 -7.44 -9.76
C LEU A 194 -5.89 -6.00 -10.17
N LEU A 195 -5.03 -5.08 -9.71
CA LEU A 195 -5.08 -3.68 -10.10
C LEU A 195 -5.03 -3.51 -11.62
N ARG A 196 -4.11 -4.21 -12.29
CA ARG A 196 -3.96 -4.20 -13.74
C ARG A 196 -5.23 -4.71 -14.43
N LYS A 197 -5.75 -5.87 -14.03
CA LYS A 197 -6.99 -6.45 -14.59
C LYS A 197 -8.19 -5.54 -14.39
N CYS A 198 -8.29 -4.90 -13.22
CA CYS A 198 -9.35 -3.94 -12.95
C CYS A 198 -9.24 -2.70 -13.86
N ARG A 199 -8.02 -2.18 -14.12
CA ARG A 199 -7.82 -1.05 -15.04
C ARG A 199 -8.19 -1.42 -16.47
N GLU A 200 -7.84 -2.62 -16.92
CA GLU A 200 -8.21 -3.12 -18.25
C GLU A 200 -9.75 -3.24 -18.41
N ARG A 201 -10.46 -3.64 -17.36
CA ARG A 201 -11.93 -3.84 -17.40
C ARG A 201 -12.75 -2.59 -17.14
N LEU A 202 -12.29 -1.69 -16.26
CA LEU A 202 -13.07 -0.55 -15.75
C LEU A 202 -12.51 0.82 -16.15
N GLY A 203 -11.30 0.87 -16.72
CA GLY A 203 -10.56 2.09 -16.95
C GLY A 203 -9.88 2.63 -15.68
N ASP A 204 -8.92 3.54 -15.88
CA ASP A 204 -8.13 4.12 -14.80
C ASP A 204 -8.97 4.88 -13.77
N ALA A 205 -10.08 5.47 -14.22
CA ALA A 205 -10.99 6.25 -13.39
C ALA A 205 -11.81 5.42 -12.39
N ALA A 206 -11.85 4.09 -12.51
CA ALA A 206 -12.52 3.27 -11.51
C ALA A 206 -11.56 2.75 -10.45
N VAL A 207 -10.25 2.77 -10.73
CA VAL A 207 -9.25 2.00 -10.00
C VAL A 207 -8.30 2.90 -9.20
N PHE A 208 -8.38 4.22 -9.40
CA PHE A 208 -7.59 5.30 -8.80
C PHE A 208 -6.71 4.92 -7.60
N PRO A 209 -5.39 4.94 -7.84
CA PRO A 209 -4.42 5.48 -6.88
C PRO A 209 -3.59 6.58 -7.56
N ILE A 210 -3.51 7.77 -6.97
CA ILE A 210 -2.34 8.64 -7.13
C ILE A 210 -1.75 8.86 -5.74
#